data_AF-A0ABD1W0C8-F1
#
_entry.id   AF-A0ABD1W0C8-F1
#
_cell.length_a   1.000
_cell.length_b   1.000
_cell.length_c   1.000
_cell.angle_alpha   90.00
_cell.angle_beta   90.00
_cell.angle_gamma   90.00
#
_symmetry.space_group_name_H-M   'P 1'
#
loop_
_entity.id
_entity.type
_entity.pdbx_description
1 polymer ?
#
loop_
_entity_poly.entity_id
_entity_poly.type
_entity_poly.pdbx_seq_one_letter_code
_entity_poly.pdbx_strand_id
1 'polypeptide(L)'
;MEVEPSAPYVEHQKEVTIRNDVNLKKETLRIEPDQENPGKAFTFDATVARGIQATILDQENPTQRRSFLATFLATSVALSLHATPLALAQNWGTRSFLRERFFEPGLSPEDSVARIRQTAEGLHSIRDMLETMSWRYVLYYIRLKQAYLSQDMKNAMTMVPETRRNSYVQTANELVDNMAEFDYYVRTPKVYESYLYYEKTLKSIDDLVALLA
;
A
#
# COMPACT_ATOMS: atom_id res chain seq x y z
N MET A 1 31.61 -44.09 2.98
CA MET A 1 30.31 -43.82 3.63
C MET A 1 30.18 -42.30 3.71
N GLU A 2 29.55 -41.70 2.70
CA GLU A 2 29.19 -40.28 2.74
C GLU A 2 27.94 -40.12 3.62
N VAL A 3 27.95 -39.09 4.47
CA VAL A 3 26.84 -38.73 5.37
C VAL A 3 26.20 -37.46 4.81
N GLU A 4 24.96 -37.55 4.36
CA GLU A 4 24.15 -36.40 3.93
C GLU A 4 23.72 -35.52 5.12
N PRO A 5 23.65 -34.18 4.97
CA PRO A 5 23.16 -33.30 6.03
C PRO A 5 21.62 -33.20 6.03
N SER A 6 20.99 -33.48 7.18
CA SER A 6 19.54 -33.40 7.35
C SER A 6 19.03 -31.95 7.36
N ALA A 7 17.96 -31.66 6.61
CA ALA A 7 17.30 -30.36 6.56
C ALA A 7 16.63 -29.96 7.90
N PRO A 8 16.56 -28.66 8.23
CA PRO A 8 16.03 -28.17 9.51
C PRO A 8 14.50 -28.32 9.61
N TYR A 9 14.04 -28.77 10.78
CA TYR A 9 12.63 -28.95 11.12
C TYR A 9 11.95 -27.60 11.43
N VAL A 10 10.79 -27.33 10.81
CA VAL A 10 9.95 -26.15 11.06
C VAL A 10 8.59 -26.62 11.56
N GLU A 11 8.20 -26.18 12.75
CA GLU A 11 6.92 -26.54 13.38
C GLU A 11 5.80 -25.60 12.91
N HIS A 12 4.79 -26.17 12.23
CA HIS A 12 3.64 -25.41 11.73
C HIS A 12 2.52 -25.38 12.78
N GLN A 13 2.15 -24.18 13.24
CA GLN A 13 1.01 -24.00 14.15
C GLN A 13 -0.32 -24.34 13.45
N LYS A 14 -1.20 -25.03 14.16
CA LYS A 14 -2.50 -25.51 13.64
C LYS A 14 -3.53 -24.39 13.55
N GLU A 15 -4.28 -24.35 12.45
CA GLU A 15 -5.38 -23.41 12.25
C GLU A 15 -6.61 -23.76 13.10
N VAL A 16 -7.27 -22.74 13.64
CA VAL A 16 -8.50 -22.86 14.43
C VAL A 16 -9.68 -22.33 13.59
N THR A 17 -10.61 -23.21 13.25
CA THR A 17 -11.82 -22.86 12.47
C THR A 17 -12.93 -22.38 13.41
N ILE A 18 -13.36 -21.12 13.24
CA ILE A 18 -14.49 -20.54 13.97
C ILE A 18 -15.77 -20.77 13.16
N ARG A 19 -16.76 -21.47 13.73
CA ARG A 19 -18.11 -21.63 13.16
C ARG A 19 -19.05 -20.61 13.82
N ASN A 20 -19.83 -19.89 13.03
CA ASN A 20 -20.80 -18.91 13.50
C ASN A 20 -22.19 -19.29 12.98
N ASP A 21 -23.05 -19.76 13.87
CA ASP A 21 -24.39 -20.25 13.55
C ASP A 21 -25.42 -19.12 13.72
N VAL A 22 -25.68 -18.35 12.66
CA VAL A 22 -26.79 -17.37 12.65
C VAL A 22 -27.87 -17.85 11.68
N ASN A 23 -28.97 -18.34 12.26
CA ASN A 23 -30.16 -18.83 11.56
C ASN A 23 -30.98 -17.67 10.96
N LEU A 24 -30.80 -17.39 9.67
CA LEU A 24 -31.69 -16.52 8.89
C LEU A 24 -32.78 -17.35 8.21
N LYS A 25 -34.03 -17.25 8.69
CA LYS A 25 -35.18 -17.92 8.06
C LYS A 25 -35.62 -17.14 6.82
N LYS A 26 -35.61 -17.79 5.66
CA LYS A 26 -35.88 -17.21 4.32
C LYS A 26 -37.31 -16.68 4.12
N GLU A 27 -38.23 -17.04 5.00
CA GLU A 27 -39.67 -16.80 4.88
C GLU A 27 -40.13 -15.38 5.27
N THR A 28 -39.23 -14.53 5.78
CA THR A 28 -39.56 -13.15 6.22
C THR A 28 -39.26 -12.07 5.17
N LEU A 29 -38.68 -12.41 4.02
CA LEU A 29 -38.33 -11.42 2.98
C LEU A 29 -39.47 -11.30 1.95
N ARG A 30 -40.16 -10.15 1.92
CA ARG A 30 -41.10 -9.77 0.87
C ARG A 30 -40.62 -8.50 0.18
N ILE A 31 -40.74 -8.45 -1.15
CA ILE A 31 -40.30 -7.32 -1.99
C ILE A 31 -41.53 -6.81 -2.76
N GLU A 32 -41.95 -5.57 -2.50
CA GLU A 32 -42.96 -4.85 -3.29
C GLU A 32 -42.24 -3.84 -4.21
N PRO A 33 -42.57 -3.77 -5.51
CA PRO A 33 -41.96 -2.84 -6.44
C PRO A 33 -42.62 -1.44 -6.38
N ASP A 34 -41.88 -0.42 -5.95
CA ASP A 34 -42.31 0.98 -6.00
C ASP A 34 -42.25 1.54 -7.43
N GLN A 35 -43.36 2.15 -7.87
CA GLN A 35 -43.61 2.54 -9.25
C GLN A 35 -43.02 3.91 -9.65
N GLU A 36 -42.34 4.62 -8.76
CA GLU A 36 -41.98 6.04 -8.92
C GLU A 36 -40.49 6.34 -9.17
N ASN A 37 -39.65 5.35 -9.49
CA ASN A 37 -38.30 5.64 -9.99
C ASN A 37 -37.73 4.55 -10.92
N PRO A 38 -38.07 4.55 -12.22
CA PRO A 38 -37.63 3.55 -13.18
C PRO A 38 -36.19 3.75 -13.68
N GLY A 39 -35.29 4.22 -12.80
CA GLY A 39 -33.88 4.36 -13.13
C GLY A 39 -33.14 5.23 -12.12
N LYS A 40 -32.23 4.60 -11.38
CA LYS A 40 -31.23 5.18 -10.47
C LYS A 40 -31.67 5.27 -9.00
N ALA A 41 -31.32 4.22 -8.26
CA ALA A 41 -30.52 4.34 -7.04
C ALA A 41 -30.08 2.93 -6.61
N PHE A 42 -28.78 2.66 -6.66
CA PHE A 42 -28.17 1.64 -5.81
C PHE A 42 -27.34 2.40 -4.79
N THR A 43 -27.88 2.56 -3.59
CA THR A 43 -27.13 2.94 -2.41
C THR A 43 -26.68 1.66 -1.72
N PHE A 44 -25.37 1.44 -1.63
CA PHE A 44 -24.79 0.36 -0.86
C PHE A 44 -23.81 0.97 0.13
N ASP A 45 -24.15 0.95 1.42
CA ASP A 45 -23.19 1.22 2.48
C ASP A 45 -22.23 0.04 2.55
N ALA A 46 -20.98 0.28 2.18
CA ALA A 46 -19.94 -0.73 2.24
C ALA A 46 -19.31 -0.75 3.64
N THR A 47 -19.17 -1.94 4.21
CA THR A 47 -18.00 -2.25 5.03
C THR A 47 -17.46 -3.60 4.54
N VAL A 48 -16.34 -3.52 3.82
CA VAL A 48 -15.27 -4.52 3.59
C VAL A 48 -15.58 -5.92 4.18
N ALA A 49 -15.55 -7.03 3.42
CA ALA A 49 -14.42 -7.51 2.65
C ALA A 49 -14.81 -8.50 1.54
N ARG A 50 -14.18 -8.35 0.37
CA ARG A 50 -13.74 -9.42 -0.55
C ARG A 50 -14.79 -10.44 -1.01
N GLY A 51 -15.13 -10.40 -2.31
CA GLY A 51 -15.66 -11.57 -3.02
C GLY A 51 -16.35 -11.22 -4.33
N ILE A 52 -15.62 -11.31 -5.44
CA ILE A 52 -16.18 -11.24 -6.80
C ILE A 52 -17.15 -12.42 -6.97
N GLN A 53 -18.38 -12.15 -7.41
CA GLN A 53 -19.35 -13.18 -7.75
C GLN A 53 -18.92 -13.89 -9.05
N ALA A 54 -18.69 -15.20 -8.96
CA ALA A 54 -18.73 -16.09 -10.10
C ALA A 54 -20.14 -16.68 -10.18
N THR A 55 -20.88 -16.35 -11.23
CA THR A 55 -22.12 -17.05 -11.57
C THR A 55 -21.76 -18.32 -12.33
N ILE A 56 -21.79 -19.47 -11.66
CA ILE A 56 -21.96 -20.76 -12.32
C ILE A 56 -23.46 -21.02 -12.37
N LEU A 57 -24.00 -21.03 -13.59
CA LEU A 57 -25.36 -21.50 -13.85
C LEU A 57 -25.38 -23.01 -13.62
N ASP A 58 -26.17 -23.40 -12.64
CA ASP A 58 -26.51 -24.77 -12.29
C ASP A 58 -27.35 -25.40 -13.40
N GLN A 59 -26.97 -26.60 -13.85
CA GLN A 59 -27.81 -27.47 -14.66
C GLN A 59 -27.80 -28.84 -14.00
N GLU A 60 -28.86 -29.10 -13.25
CA GLU A 60 -29.20 -30.41 -12.71
C GLU A 60 -29.60 -31.39 -13.84
N ASN A 61 -28.90 -32.53 -13.86
CA ASN A 61 -29.43 -33.91 -14.00
C ASN A 61 -30.06 -34.34 -15.36
N PRO A 62 -30.18 -35.66 -15.63
CA PRO A 62 -29.16 -36.39 -16.36
C PRO A 62 -29.75 -37.10 -17.61
N THR A 63 -28.90 -37.88 -18.29
CA THR A 63 -29.23 -38.91 -19.28
C THR A 63 -29.42 -38.49 -20.76
N GLN A 64 -28.35 -38.75 -21.51
CA GLN A 64 -28.35 -39.75 -22.58
C GLN A 64 -29.26 -39.54 -23.82
N ARG A 65 -28.55 -39.27 -24.92
CA ARG A 65 -28.69 -39.82 -26.29
C ARG A 65 -29.56 -39.10 -27.33
N ARG A 66 -28.90 -39.02 -28.50
CA ARG A 66 -29.40 -38.96 -29.89
C ARG A 66 -29.66 -37.54 -30.40
N SER A 67 -28.73 -37.04 -31.23
CA SER A 67 -28.75 -37.24 -32.69
C SER A 67 -29.85 -36.43 -33.35
N PHE A 68 -29.51 -35.23 -33.85
CA PHE A 68 -29.99 -34.74 -35.14
C PHE A 68 -28.95 -33.78 -35.74
N LEU A 69 -28.36 -34.20 -36.85
CA LEU A 69 -27.73 -33.31 -37.82
C LEU A 69 -28.82 -32.40 -38.41
N ALA A 70 -28.60 -31.10 -38.43
CA ALA A 70 -29.30 -30.20 -39.34
C ALA A 70 -28.44 -28.97 -39.65
N THR A 71 -27.81 -29.06 -40.82
CA THR A 71 -27.29 -28.02 -41.68
C THR A 71 -28.19 -26.78 -41.73
N PHE A 72 -27.65 -25.60 -41.44
CA PHE A 72 -28.13 -24.34 -42.05
C PHE A 72 -26.92 -23.54 -42.52
N LEU A 73 -26.66 -23.66 -43.83
CA LEU A 73 -25.70 -22.85 -44.57
C LEU A 73 -26.39 -21.56 -45.02
N ALA A 74 -25.67 -20.44 -44.84
CA ALA A 74 -25.70 -19.21 -45.62
C ALA A 74 -27.01 -18.40 -45.70
N THR A 75 -26.98 -17.17 -45.17
CA THR A 75 -26.93 -15.92 -45.97
C THR A 75 -27.28 -14.73 -45.08
N SER A 76 -26.33 -13.81 -44.88
CA SER A 76 -26.53 -12.35 -45.01
C SER A 76 -25.32 -11.61 -44.43
N VAL A 77 -24.40 -11.27 -45.33
CA VAL A 77 -23.48 -10.15 -45.17
C VAL A 77 -24.32 -8.88 -45.06
N ALA A 78 -24.32 -8.23 -43.89
CA ALA A 78 -24.54 -6.79 -43.76
C ALA A 78 -24.31 -6.36 -42.30
N LEU A 79 -23.28 -5.53 -42.12
CA LEU A 79 -23.26 -4.40 -41.18
C LEU A 79 -23.43 -4.78 -39.69
N SER A 80 -22.41 -4.72 -38.85
CA SER A 80 -21.75 -3.46 -38.53
C SER A 80 -20.54 -3.73 -37.64
N LEU A 81 -19.45 -3.08 -38.01
CA LEU A 81 -18.25 -2.88 -37.21
C LEU A 81 -18.63 -2.35 -35.83
N HIS A 82 -18.60 -3.17 -34.79
CA HIS A 82 -18.38 -2.79 -33.38
C HIS A 82 -18.19 -4.06 -32.53
N ALA A 83 -17.24 -4.92 -32.93
CA ALA A 83 -16.67 -5.85 -31.98
C ALA A 83 -15.83 -5.01 -31.01
N THR A 84 -16.33 -4.84 -29.79
CA THR A 84 -15.54 -4.39 -28.64
C THR A 84 -14.15 -5.00 -28.70
N PRO A 85 -13.05 -4.26 -28.43
CA PRO A 85 -11.76 -4.91 -28.34
C PRO A 85 -11.91 -6.05 -27.34
N LEU A 86 -11.69 -7.29 -27.81
CA LEU A 86 -11.49 -8.44 -26.93
C LEU A 86 -10.43 -7.97 -25.94
N ALA A 87 -10.83 -7.79 -24.67
CA ALA A 87 -9.91 -7.43 -23.62
C ALA A 87 -8.94 -8.59 -23.48
N LEU A 88 -7.83 -8.49 -24.21
CA LEU A 88 -6.72 -9.40 -24.13
C LEU A 88 -6.18 -9.20 -22.71
N ALA A 89 -6.55 -10.09 -21.80
CA ALA A 89 -6.05 -10.05 -20.44
C ALA A 89 -4.52 -10.08 -20.52
N GLN A 90 -3.89 -8.94 -20.20
CA GLN A 90 -2.44 -8.84 -20.21
C GLN A 90 -1.93 -9.74 -19.08
N ASN A 91 -1.28 -10.84 -19.47
CA ASN A 91 -0.80 -11.85 -18.54
C ASN A 91 0.56 -11.40 -17.98
N TRP A 92 0.55 -10.60 -16.92
CA TRP A 92 1.76 -9.97 -16.38
C TRP A 92 2.65 -10.88 -15.52
N GLY A 93 2.44 -12.20 -15.56
CA GLY A 93 3.26 -13.16 -14.83
C GLY A 93 3.21 -13.00 -13.30
N THR A 94 3.90 -13.89 -12.59
CA THR A 94 3.85 -13.99 -11.12
C THR A 94 4.53 -12.81 -10.39
N ARG A 95 5.10 -11.85 -11.13
CA ARG A 95 5.74 -10.63 -10.63
C ARG A 95 5.19 -9.41 -11.37
N SER A 96 3.94 -9.08 -11.11
CA SER A 96 3.29 -7.92 -11.73
C SER A 96 3.86 -6.61 -11.19
N PHE A 97 4.08 -5.61 -12.05
CA PHE A 97 4.58 -4.26 -11.71
C PHE A 97 3.76 -3.51 -10.64
N LEU A 98 2.48 -3.86 -10.43
CA LEU A 98 1.63 -3.43 -9.31
C LEU A 98 2.16 -3.84 -7.92
N ARG A 99 3.07 -4.82 -7.85
CA ARG A 99 3.50 -5.47 -6.60
C ARG A 99 4.85 -4.97 -6.06
N GLU A 100 5.71 -4.41 -6.90
CA GLU A 100 7.12 -4.15 -6.52
C GLU A 100 7.46 -2.66 -6.41
N ARG A 101 6.57 -1.75 -6.78
CA ARG A 101 6.73 -0.32 -6.48
C ARG A 101 5.36 0.30 -6.25
N PHE A 102 5.06 0.56 -4.98
CA PHE A 102 3.87 1.28 -4.56
C PHE A 102 3.69 2.50 -5.46
N PHE A 103 2.47 2.70 -5.98
CA PHE A 103 2.10 3.99 -6.53
C PHE A 103 2.17 4.98 -5.38
N GLU A 104 3.28 5.69 -5.26
CA GLU A 104 3.29 6.94 -4.51
C GLU A 104 2.73 7.98 -5.47
N PRO A 105 1.53 8.52 -5.23
CA PRO A 105 1.10 9.71 -5.93
C PRO A 105 2.17 10.77 -5.72
N GLY A 106 2.56 11.49 -6.77
CA GLY A 106 3.42 12.65 -6.62
C GLY A 106 2.74 13.62 -5.65
N LEU A 107 3.30 13.76 -4.46
CA LEU A 107 2.78 14.66 -3.43
C LEU A 107 2.99 16.11 -3.90
N SER A 108 2.02 16.99 -3.61
CA SER A 108 2.19 18.43 -3.89
C SER A 108 3.45 18.95 -3.19
N PRO A 109 4.19 19.92 -3.76
CA PRO A 109 5.32 20.51 -3.07
C PRO A 109 4.95 21.10 -1.71
N GLU A 110 3.72 21.64 -1.57
CA GLU A 110 3.21 22.20 -0.30
C GLU A 110 2.99 21.11 0.76
N ASP A 111 2.32 20.03 0.37
CA ASP A 111 2.09 18.88 1.24
C ASP A 111 3.40 18.19 1.64
N SER A 112 4.41 18.23 0.76
CA SER A 112 5.76 17.72 1.05
C SER A 112 6.41 18.55 2.17
N VAL A 113 6.28 19.88 2.13
CA VAL A 113 6.75 20.77 3.21
C VAL A 113 5.98 20.49 4.51
N ALA A 114 4.67 20.30 4.46
CA ALA A 114 3.87 19.95 5.63
C ALA A 114 4.32 18.60 6.25
N ARG A 115 4.62 17.60 5.42
CA ARG A 115 5.14 16.29 5.86
C ARG A 115 6.55 16.41 6.47
N ILE A 116 7.41 17.29 5.96
CA ILE A 116 8.71 17.60 6.55
C ILE A 116 8.52 18.22 7.95
N ARG A 117 7.61 19.18 8.11
CA ARG A 117 7.31 19.78 9.43
C ARG A 117 6.81 18.75 10.43
N GLN A 118 5.88 17.88 10.00
CA GLN A 118 5.41 16.76 10.82
C GLN A 118 6.53 15.77 11.18
N THR A 119 7.52 15.62 10.29
CA THR A 119 8.70 14.79 10.56
C THR A 119 9.60 15.44 11.61
N ALA A 120 9.80 16.77 11.54
CA ALA A 120 10.53 17.53 12.56
C ALA A 120 9.88 17.42 13.94
N GLU A 121 8.58 17.69 14.04
CA GLU A 121 7.81 17.51 15.28
C GLU A 121 7.89 16.07 15.79
N GLY A 122 7.78 15.11 14.87
CA GLY A 122 7.90 13.69 15.17
C GLY A 122 9.26 13.32 15.75
N LEU A 123 10.36 13.90 15.25
CA LEU A 123 11.71 13.69 15.78
C LEU A 123 11.90 14.33 17.15
N HIS A 124 11.32 15.51 17.41
CA HIS A 124 11.36 16.11 18.75
C HIS A 124 10.63 15.24 19.79
N SER A 125 9.53 14.59 19.40
CA SER A 125 8.72 13.77 20.31
C SER A 125 9.39 12.48 20.79
N ILE A 126 10.44 11.98 20.12
CA ILE A 126 11.09 10.71 20.50
C ILE A 126 12.18 10.87 21.55
N ARG A 127 12.44 12.09 22.04
CA ARG A 127 13.44 12.36 23.06
C ARG A 127 13.30 11.43 24.28
N ASP A 128 12.10 11.39 24.86
CA ASP A 128 11.80 10.59 26.05
C ASP A 128 12.03 9.10 25.82
N MET A 129 11.82 8.65 24.58
CA MET A 129 11.98 7.25 24.17
C MET A 129 13.45 6.86 24.09
N LEU A 130 14.28 7.81 23.68
CA LEU A 130 15.72 7.68 23.66
C LEU A 130 16.27 7.70 25.11
N GLU A 131 15.72 8.56 25.98
CA GLU A 131 16.03 8.61 27.43
C GLU A 131 15.64 7.34 28.20
N THR A 132 14.53 6.73 27.85
CA THR A 132 14.09 5.45 28.41
C THR A 132 14.77 4.23 27.79
N MET A 133 15.77 4.44 26.91
CA MET A 133 16.55 3.37 26.26
C MET A 133 15.69 2.41 25.43
N SER A 134 14.58 2.90 24.85
CA SER A 134 13.65 2.10 24.03
C SER A 134 14.14 1.94 22.58
N TRP A 135 15.38 1.48 22.41
CA TRP A 135 16.13 1.46 21.14
C TRP A 135 15.37 0.88 19.95
N ARG A 136 14.66 -0.23 20.16
CA ARG A 136 13.91 -0.90 19.09
C ARG A 136 12.76 -0.04 18.57
N TYR A 137 12.10 0.70 19.46
CA TYR A 137 11.06 1.64 19.06
C TYR A 137 11.68 2.81 18.31
N VAL A 138 12.72 3.42 18.87
CA VAL A 138 13.42 4.56 18.25
C VAL A 138 13.84 4.18 16.83
N LEU A 139 14.49 3.03 16.65
CA LEU A 139 14.92 2.52 15.35
C LEU A 139 13.77 2.38 14.35
N TYR A 140 12.66 1.76 14.77
CA TYR A 140 11.49 1.60 13.90
C TYR A 140 10.88 2.97 13.52
N TYR A 141 10.78 3.86 14.50
CA TYR A 141 10.17 5.18 14.32
C TYR A 141 10.98 6.07 13.37
N ILE A 142 12.31 6.16 13.58
CA ILE A 142 13.17 6.95 12.70
C ILE A 142 13.16 6.39 11.27
N ARG A 143 13.05 5.08 11.10
CA ARG A 143 12.94 4.41 9.78
C ARG A 143 11.62 4.71 9.09
N LEU A 144 10.54 4.77 9.84
CA LEU A 144 9.24 5.17 9.31
C LEU A 144 9.27 6.63 8.82
N LYS A 145 9.87 7.52 9.61
CA LYS A 145 9.96 8.96 9.28
C LYS A 145 10.93 9.25 8.14
N GLN A 146 12.06 8.54 8.06
CA GLN A 146 13.07 8.77 7.02
C GLN A 146 12.66 8.25 5.63
N ALA A 147 11.75 7.27 5.57
CA ALA A 147 11.42 6.53 4.34
C ALA A 147 11.05 7.45 3.16
N TYR A 148 10.30 8.53 3.43
CA TYR A 148 9.82 9.45 2.40
C TYR A 148 10.55 10.80 2.38
N LEU A 149 11.40 11.07 3.36
CA LEU A 149 12.03 12.37 3.57
C LEU A 149 12.87 12.82 2.36
N SER A 150 13.61 11.90 1.73
CA SER A 150 14.42 12.22 0.54
C SER A 150 13.60 12.66 -0.67
N GLN A 151 12.40 12.10 -0.84
CA GLN A 151 11.47 12.47 -1.90
C GLN A 151 10.79 13.80 -1.59
N ASP A 152 10.40 14.01 -0.33
CA ASP A 152 9.85 15.29 0.12
C ASP A 152 10.82 16.43 -0.10
N MET A 153 12.09 16.24 0.26
CA MET A 153 13.10 17.29 0.10
C MET A 153 13.30 17.67 -1.37
N LYS A 154 13.23 16.68 -2.28
CA LYS A 154 13.30 16.93 -3.74
C LYS A 154 12.09 17.69 -4.25
N ASN A 155 10.89 17.33 -3.78
CA ASN A 155 9.66 18.02 -4.16
C ASN A 155 9.62 19.44 -3.61
N ALA A 156 9.96 19.62 -2.34
CA ALA A 156 10.01 20.91 -1.65
C ALA A 156 11.04 21.88 -2.25
N MET A 157 12.11 21.37 -2.87
CA MET A 157 13.11 22.18 -3.58
C MET A 157 12.50 23.07 -4.67
N THR A 158 11.35 22.67 -5.25
CA THR A 158 10.64 23.48 -6.25
C THR A 158 10.07 24.78 -5.69
N MET A 159 9.77 24.84 -4.39
CA MET A 159 9.26 26.03 -3.70
C MET A 159 10.38 26.98 -3.26
N VAL A 160 11.63 26.49 -3.17
CA VAL A 160 12.77 27.28 -2.68
C VAL A 160 13.31 28.20 -3.79
N PRO A 161 13.52 29.51 -3.52
CA PRO A 161 14.14 30.43 -4.46
C PRO A 161 15.56 30.01 -4.86
N GLU A 162 15.96 30.27 -6.11
CA GLU A 162 17.22 29.75 -6.67
C GLU A 162 18.46 30.15 -5.86
N THR A 163 18.49 31.37 -5.34
CA THR A 163 19.58 31.91 -4.51
C THR A 163 19.84 31.06 -3.26
N ARG A 164 18.80 30.43 -2.69
CA ARG A 164 18.87 29.63 -1.46
C ARG A 164 18.92 28.12 -1.71
N ARG A 165 18.91 27.68 -2.98
CA ARG A 165 18.93 26.23 -3.31
C ARG A 165 20.22 25.55 -2.87
N ASN A 166 21.37 26.22 -3.00
CA ASN A 166 22.65 25.63 -2.60
C ASN A 166 22.72 25.38 -1.08
N SER A 167 22.30 26.36 -0.27
CA SER A 167 22.22 26.18 1.19
C SER A 167 21.21 25.10 1.56
N TYR A 168 20.06 25.06 0.90
CA TYR A 168 19.07 24.00 1.11
C TYR A 168 19.62 22.60 0.81
N VAL A 169 20.31 22.42 -0.32
CA VAL A 169 20.92 21.15 -0.68
C VAL A 169 22.01 20.76 0.32
N GLN A 170 22.81 21.72 0.80
CA GLN A 170 23.82 21.45 1.82
C GLN A 170 23.16 20.95 3.12
N THR A 171 22.19 21.68 3.66
CA THR A 171 21.48 21.27 4.89
C THR A 171 20.74 19.95 4.72
N ALA A 172 20.16 19.69 3.54
CA ALA A 172 19.49 18.43 3.22
C ALA A 172 20.48 17.24 3.21
N ASN A 173 21.67 17.42 2.64
CA ASN A 173 22.72 16.39 2.67
C ASN A 173 23.19 16.14 4.09
N GLU A 174 23.45 17.20 4.86
CA GLU A 174 23.84 17.10 6.28
C GLU A 174 22.77 16.36 7.11
N LEU A 175 21.48 16.62 6.87
CA LEU A 175 20.38 15.91 7.51
C LEU A 175 20.39 14.41 7.19
N VAL A 176 20.54 14.04 5.91
CA VAL A 176 20.59 12.63 5.50
C VAL A 176 21.78 11.91 6.15
N ASP A 177 22.96 12.54 6.15
CA ASP A 177 24.16 12.00 6.77
C ASP A 177 23.98 11.82 8.28
N ASN A 178 23.46 12.85 8.97
CA ASN A 178 23.18 12.78 10.40
C ASN A 178 22.15 11.69 10.73
N MET A 179 21.11 11.52 9.91
CA MET A 179 20.10 10.47 10.10
C MET A 179 20.67 9.07 9.88
N ALA A 180 21.59 8.90 8.93
CA ALA A 180 22.26 7.62 8.68
C ALA A 180 23.16 7.22 9.86
N GLU A 181 23.95 8.16 10.37
CA GLU A 181 24.76 7.97 11.57
C GLU A 181 23.88 7.70 12.80
N PHE A 182 22.79 8.45 12.95
CA PHE A 182 21.84 8.23 14.03
C PHE A 182 21.22 6.81 13.98
N ASP A 183 20.79 6.34 12.80
CA ASP A 183 20.31 4.95 12.63
C ASP A 183 21.39 3.93 13.02
N TYR A 184 22.64 4.18 12.64
CA TYR A 184 23.77 3.31 12.95
C TYR A 184 24.01 3.18 14.47
N TYR A 185 24.02 4.29 15.21
CA TYR A 185 24.22 4.28 16.66
C TYR A 185 23.00 3.82 17.45
N VAL A 186 21.78 4.05 16.96
CA VAL A 186 20.58 3.48 17.57
C VAL A 186 20.56 1.95 17.37
N ARG A 187 21.05 1.46 16.22
CA ARG A 187 21.19 0.02 15.96
C ARG A 187 22.25 -0.63 16.84
N THR A 188 23.35 0.07 17.10
CA THR A 188 24.44 -0.39 17.98
C THR A 188 24.39 0.43 19.25
N PRO A 189 23.62 0.03 20.28
CA PRO A 189 23.12 0.92 21.35
C PRO A 189 24.22 1.64 22.13
N LYS A 190 24.74 2.71 21.52
CA LYS A 190 25.80 3.57 22.01
C LYS A 190 25.14 4.86 22.45
N VAL A 191 24.94 4.96 23.76
CA VAL A 191 24.11 5.98 24.38
C VAL A 191 24.58 7.38 23.94
N TYR A 192 25.84 7.70 24.21
CA TYR A 192 26.40 9.02 23.97
C TYR A 192 26.35 9.44 22.49
N GLU A 193 26.83 8.58 21.59
CA GLU A 193 26.83 8.85 20.16
C GLU A 193 25.42 8.98 19.61
N SER A 194 24.47 8.16 20.09
CA SER A 194 23.06 8.28 19.69
C SER A 194 22.48 9.64 20.07
N TYR A 195 22.74 10.14 21.29
CA TYR A 195 22.32 11.49 21.70
C TYR A 195 22.99 12.59 20.87
N LEU A 196 24.29 12.46 20.63
CA LEU A 196 25.03 13.45 19.85
C LEU A 196 24.46 13.60 18.44
N TYR A 197 24.21 12.47 17.76
CA TYR A 197 23.64 12.48 16.42
C TYR A 197 22.15 12.83 16.43
N TYR A 198 21.41 12.48 17.47
CA TYR A 198 20.04 12.95 17.67
C TYR A 198 19.96 14.48 17.69
N GLU A 199 20.75 15.15 18.53
CA GLU A 199 20.78 16.62 18.60
C GLU A 199 21.23 17.26 17.27
N LYS A 200 22.19 16.64 16.57
CA LYS A 200 22.58 17.08 15.22
C LYS A 200 21.43 16.93 14.22
N THR A 201 20.69 15.82 14.25
CA THR A 201 19.54 15.62 13.37
C THR A 201 18.46 16.66 13.62
N LEU A 202 18.13 16.95 14.89
CA LEU A 202 17.17 18.00 15.26
C LEU A 202 17.59 19.36 14.72
N LYS A 203 18.85 19.74 14.96
CA LYS A 203 19.38 20.99 14.42
C LYS A 203 19.25 21.06 12.89
N SER A 204 19.69 20.03 12.18
CA SER A 204 19.66 20.03 10.71
C SER A 204 18.24 20.03 10.13
N ILE A 205 17.27 19.38 10.79
CA ILE A 205 15.87 19.41 10.32
C ILE A 205 15.20 20.75 10.64
N ASP A 206 15.49 21.36 11.79
CA ASP A 206 14.97 22.68 12.15
C ASP A 206 15.54 23.76 11.22
N ASP A 207 16.85 23.70 10.89
CA ASP A 207 17.50 24.57 9.91
C ASP A 207 16.87 24.39 8.51
N LEU A 208 16.56 23.15 8.12
CA LEU A 208 15.89 22.86 6.85
C LEU A 208 14.46 23.43 6.81
N VAL A 209 13.70 23.27 7.90
CA VAL A 209 12.35 23.85 8.02
C VAL A 209 12.41 25.38 7.96
N ALA A 210 13.42 26.01 8.56
CA ALA A 210 13.62 27.45 8.48
C ALA A 210 13.91 27.95 7.06
N LEU A 211 14.58 27.14 6.22
CA LEU A 211 14.82 27.46 4.81
C LEU A 211 13.55 27.34 3.93
N LEU A 212 12.58 26.54 4.38
CA LEU A 212 11.28 26.33 3.72
C LEU A 212 10.19 27.32 4.18
N ALA A 213 10.48 28.12 5.21
CA ALA A 213 9.57 29.14 5.74
C ALA A 213 9.60 30.46 4.93
#